data_AF-A0A250KSA2-F1
#
_entry.id   AF-A0A250KSA2-F1
#
_cell.length_a   1.000
_cell.length_b   1.000
_cell.length_c   1.000
_cell.angle_alpha   90.00
_cell.angle_beta   90.00
_cell.angle_gamma   90.00
#
_symmetry.space_group_name_H-M   'P 1'
#
loop_
_entity.id
_entity.type
_entity.pdbx_description
1 polymer ?
#
loop_
_entity_poly.entity_id
_entity_poly.type
_entity_poly.pdbx_seq_one_letter_code
_entity_poly.pdbx_strand_id
1 'polypeptide(L)'
;MFCGGMLPGHEFYGYFPGGASGGILPASMGDIPLDFDTLNPYGCFIGSAAVIILSNQDSAKAMALNAMRFFEEESCGQCTPCRVGTGKAAKLMEKDRWDKLLLDDIAKVMTDASICGLGQAAPNPLQCVFKYFPQELEK
;
A
#
# COMPACT_ATOMS: atom_id res chain seq x y z
N MET A 1 25.97 3.77 -3.34
CA MET A 1 24.73 3.38 -2.63
C MET A 1 24.56 4.34 -1.46
N PHE A 2 23.53 5.18 -1.45
CA PHE A 2 23.40 6.27 -0.48
C PHE A 2 23.01 5.80 0.94
N CYS A 3 22.41 4.61 1.06
CA CYS A 3 21.80 4.11 2.31
C CYS A 3 22.43 2.83 2.88
N GLY A 4 23.59 2.40 2.38
CA GLY A 4 24.35 1.28 2.98
C GLY A 4 23.84 -0.15 2.71
N GLY A 5 22.65 -0.33 2.13
CA GLY A 5 22.10 -1.65 1.78
C GLY A 5 21.29 -2.29 2.90
N MET A 6 20.97 -3.58 2.76
CA MET A 6 20.23 -4.33 3.79
C MET A 6 21.10 -4.60 5.03
N LEU A 7 20.46 -4.66 6.20
CA LEU A 7 21.11 -5.10 7.43
C LEU A 7 21.55 -6.58 7.32
N PRO A 8 22.59 -7.02 8.07
CA PRO A 8 23.04 -8.41 8.06
C PRO A 8 21.90 -9.39 8.38
N GLY A 9 21.74 -10.44 7.55
CA GLY A 9 20.70 -11.45 7.71
C GLY A 9 19.32 -11.06 7.16
N HIS A 10 19.19 -9.88 6.55
CA HIS A 10 17.98 -9.45 5.85
C HIS A 10 18.18 -9.46 4.34
N GLU A 11 17.14 -9.89 3.63
CA GLU A 11 17.08 -9.83 2.16
C GLU A 11 16.02 -8.83 1.74
N PHE A 12 16.27 -8.12 0.64
CA PHE A 12 15.31 -7.15 0.10
C PHE A 12 14.07 -7.87 -0.43
N TYR A 13 12.90 -7.57 0.12
CA TYR A 13 11.64 -8.26 -0.20
C TYR A 13 10.67 -7.39 -0.99
N GLY A 14 10.53 -6.14 -0.59
CA GLY A 14 9.65 -5.17 -1.24
C GLY A 14 9.87 -3.77 -0.68
N TYR A 15 9.16 -2.79 -1.21
CA TYR A 15 9.31 -1.41 -0.79
C TYR A 15 8.07 -0.57 -1.10
N PHE A 16 7.91 0.50 -0.33
CA PHE A 16 7.05 1.62 -0.70
C PHE A 16 7.91 2.64 -1.47
N PRO A 17 7.62 2.92 -2.76
CA PRO A 17 8.39 3.89 -3.54
C PRO A 17 8.08 5.36 -3.21
N GLY A 18 7.00 5.63 -2.47
CA GLY A 18 6.49 6.98 -2.25
C GLY A 18 5.72 7.19 -0.96
N GLY A 19 6.23 6.63 0.15
CA GLY A 19 5.60 6.62 1.46
C GLY A 19 4.39 5.69 1.51
N ALA A 20 3.62 5.76 2.60
CA ALA A 20 2.49 4.86 2.83
C ALA A 20 1.43 4.88 1.71
N SER A 21 1.29 6.00 0.99
CA SER A 21 0.34 6.17 -0.11
C SER A 21 0.86 5.70 -1.47
N GLY A 22 2.17 5.50 -1.60
CA GLY A 22 2.84 5.14 -2.85
C GLY A 22 2.63 3.70 -3.32
N GLY A 23 1.92 2.86 -2.55
CA GLY A 23 1.76 1.43 -2.83
C GLY A 23 2.98 0.60 -2.43
N ILE A 24 2.96 -0.71 -2.73
CA ILE A 24 4.04 -1.65 -2.35
C ILE A 24 4.51 -2.41 -3.59
N LEU A 25 5.80 -2.33 -3.90
CA LEU A 25 6.40 -3.06 -5.02
C LEU A 25 7.33 -4.17 -4.52
N PRO A 26 7.44 -5.31 -5.24
CA PRO A 26 8.37 -6.37 -4.90
C PRO A 26 9.81 -5.95 -5.21
N ALA A 27 10.77 -6.60 -4.54
CA ALA A 27 12.19 -6.35 -4.76
C ALA A 27 12.64 -6.57 -6.23
N SER A 28 11.97 -7.45 -6.96
CA SER A 28 12.19 -7.66 -8.40
C SER A 28 11.90 -6.43 -9.27
N MET A 29 11.22 -5.43 -8.72
CA MET A 29 10.93 -4.14 -9.34
C MET A 29 11.75 -2.99 -8.73
N GLY A 30 12.85 -3.29 -8.03
CA GLY A 30 13.70 -2.29 -7.37
C GLY A 30 14.50 -1.39 -8.31
N ASP A 31 14.66 -1.77 -9.57
CA ASP A 31 15.41 -1.00 -10.58
C ASP A 31 14.53 0.01 -11.34
N ILE A 32 13.23 0.07 -11.04
CA ILE A 32 12.33 1.05 -11.66
C ILE A 32 12.74 2.46 -11.22
N PRO A 33 12.96 3.40 -12.15
CA PRO A 33 13.29 4.78 -11.80
C PRO A 33 12.20 5.40 -10.91
N LEU A 34 12.63 5.98 -9.78
CA LEU A 34 11.77 6.76 -8.90
C LEU A 34 11.63 8.17 -9.47
N ASP A 35 10.72 8.32 -10.42
CA ASP A 35 10.37 9.61 -11.04
C ASP A 35 8.85 9.77 -11.09
N PHE A 36 8.39 11.00 -11.33
CA PHE A 36 6.98 11.30 -11.57
C PHE A 36 6.46 10.48 -12.76
N ASP A 37 5.21 10.02 -12.64
CA ASP A 37 4.47 9.22 -13.62
C ASP A 37 5.03 7.85 -13.99
N THR A 38 6.31 7.56 -13.72
CA THR A 38 6.96 6.27 -14.02
C THR A 38 6.34 5.11 -13.24
N LEU A 39 5.86 5.39 -12.03
CA LEU A 39 5.27 4.39 -11.12
C LEU A 39 3.76 4.16 -11.36
N ASN A 40 3.07 5.09 -12.03
CA ASN A 40 1.61 5.04 -12.22
C ASN A 40 1.12 3.74 -12.89
N PRO A 41 1.79 3.18 -13.93
CA PRO A 41 1.39 1.91 -14.55
C PRO A 41 1.43 0.72 -13.59
N TYR A 42 2.19 0.84 -12.50
CA TYR A 42 2.35 -0.18 -11.49
C TYR A 42 1.34 -0.06 -10.34
N GLY A 43 0.45 0.94 -10.35
CA GLY A 43 -0.49 1.23 -9.26
C GLY A 43 0.19 1.93 -8.08
N CYS A 44 1.33 2.57 -8.35
CA CYS A 44 2.17 3.24 -7.38
C CYS A 44 2.43 4.69 -7.82
N PHE A 45 2.91 5.52 -6.91
CA PHE A 45 3.41 6.86 -7.25
C PHE A 45 4.50 7.30 -6.28
N ILE A 46 5.35 8.24 -6.70
CA ILE A 46 6.53 8.66 -5.93
C ILE A 46 6.17 9.52 -4.71
N GLY A 47 5.08 10.27 -4.76
CA GLY A 47 4.55 11.03 -3.62
C GLY A 47 5.59 11.97 -3.02
N SER A 48 5.93 11.75 -1.74
CA SER A 48 6.93 12.52 -0.99
C SER A 48 8.39 12.12 -1.28
N ALA A 49 8.61 11.16 -2.18
CA ALA A 49 9.89 10.48 -2.40
C ALA A 49 10.45 9.77 -1.15
N ALA A 50 9.59 9.51 -0.16
CA ALA A 50 9.96 8.68 0.99
C ALA A 50 9.98 7.20 0.58
N VAL A 51 11.13 6.55 0.71
CA VAL A 51 11.25 5.11 0.40
C VAL A 51 11.25 4.32 1.71
N ILE A 52 10.37 3.33 1.80
CA ILE A 52 10.31 2.40 2.96
C ILE A 52 10.67 1.01 2.45
N ILE A 53 11.72 0.40 3.02
CA ILE A 53 12.22 -0.92 2.61
C ILE A 53 11.62 -2.00 3.51
N LEU A 54 11.16 -3.10 2.90
CA LEU A 54 10.73 -4.32 3.56
C LEU A 54 11.79 -5.40 3.35
N SER A 55 12.13 -6.09 4.43
CA SER A 55 12.95 -7.29 4.39
C SER A 55 12.10 -8.55 4.22
N ASN A 56 12.76 -9.66 3.94
CA ASN A 56 12.15 -11.00 3.89
C ASN A 56 11.56 -11.48 5.24
N GLN A 57 11.79 -10.77 6.33
CA GLN A 57 11.20 -11.03 7.64
C GLN A 57 9.92 -10.20 7.89
N ASP A 58 9.64 -9.23 7.01
CA ASP A 58 8.43 -8.41 7.05
C ASP A 58 7.31 -9.05 6.20
N SER A 59 6.08 -8.55 6.36
CA SER A 59 4.92 -8.99 5.57
C SER A 59 4.30 -7.80 4.83
N ALA A 60 4.16 -7.91 3.51
CA ALA A 60 3.47 -6.91 2.70
C ALA A 60 1.99 -6.80 3.09
N LYS A 61 1.33 -7.90 3.43
CA LYS A 61 -0.04 -7.95 3.95
C LYS A 61 -0.17 -7.16 5.27
N ALA A 62 0.75 -7.38 6.22
CA ALA A 62 0.77 -6.64 7.48
C ALA A 62 1.07 -5.14 7.27
N MET A 63 1.98 -4.81 6.35
CA MET A 63 2.30 -3.42 6.02
C MET A 63 1.17 -2.70 5.30
N ALA A 64 0.42 -3.37 4.43
CA ALA A 64 -0.79 -2.81 3.84
C ALA A 64 -1.87 -2.54 4.88
N LEU A 65 -2.08 -3.45 5.86
CA LEU A 65 -2.99 -3.21 6.98
C LEU A 65 -2.54 -2.01 7.84
N ASN A 66 -1.24 -1.92 8.14
CA ASN A 66 -0.69 -0.80 8.89
C ASN A 66 -0.91 0.54 8.16
N ALA A 67 -0.68 0.58 6.85
CA ALA A 67 -0.97 1.76 6.03
C ALA A 67 -2.47 2.10 6.03
N MET A 68 -3.35 1.10 5.91
CA MET A 68 -4.80 1.32 5.95
C MET A 68 -5.27 1.92 7.28
N ARG A 69 -4.73 1.47 8.41
CA ARG A 69 -4.99 2.04 9.74
C ARG A 69 -4.51 3.49 9.85
N PHE A 70 -3.32 3.77 9.33
CA PHE A 70 -2.84 5.15 9.24
C PHE A 70 -3.82 6.05 8.47
N PHE A 71 -4.36 5.60 7.33
CA PHE A 71 -5.36 6.37 6.58
C PHE A 71 -6.73 6.47 7.27
N GLU A 72 -7.09 5.50 8.10
CA GLU A 72 -8.27 5.59 8.97
C GLU A 72 -8.10 6.70 10.02
N GLU A 73 -6.96 6.76 10.69
CA GLU A 73 -6.65 7.75 11.73
C GLU A 73 -6.48 9.16 11.15
N GLU A 74 -5.80 9.30 10.01
CA GLU A 74 -5.52 10.59 9.37
C GLU A 74 -6.66 11.13 8.48
N SER A 75 -7.76 10.38 8.37
CA SER A 75 -8.92 10.84 7.61
C SER A 75 -9.52 12.10 8.25
N CYS A 76 -9.54 13.22 7.52
CA CYS A 76 -10.20 14.46 7.95
C CYS A 76 -11.74 14.33 8.12
N GLY A 77 -12.32 13.21 7.67
CA GLY A 77 -13.73 12.88 7.88
C GLY A 77 -14.73 13.49 6.90
N GLN A 78 -14.28 14.35 5.96
CA GLN A 78 -15.18 15.11 5.08
C GLN A 78 -15.94 14.25 4.06
N CYS A 79 -15.28 13.28 3.41
CA CYS A 79 -15.92 12.42 2.42
C CYS A 79 -16.17 11.02 2.98
N THR A 80 -17.40 10.52 2.78
CA THR A 80 -17.82 9.18 3.24
C THR A 80 -16.94 8.05 2.67
N PRO A 81 -16.55 8.05 1.38
CA PRO A 81 -15.68 7.01 0.83
C PRO A 81 -14.37 6.88 1.60
N CYS A 82 -13.69 7.98 1.93
CA CYS A 82 -12.48 7.93 2.75
C CYS A 82 -12.81 7.52 4.20
N ARG A 83 -13.65 8.29 4.91
CA ARG A 83 -13.90 8.11 6.35
C ARG A 83 -14.43 6.72 6.72
N VAL A 84 -15.37 6.21 5.92
CA VAL A 84 -16.01 4.91 6.17
C VAL A 84 -15.28 3.79 5.43
N GLY A 85 -14.72 4.07 4.25
CA GLY A 85 -14.00 3.08 3.46
C GLY A 85 -12.73 2.60 4.14
N THR A 86 -11.89 3.49 4.65
CA THR A 86 -10.64 3.11 5.36
C THR A 86 -10.95 2.27 6.59
N GLY A 87 -11.88 2.70 7.45
CA GLY A 87 -12.25 1.93 8.66
C GLY A 87 -12.95 0.61 8.35
N LYS A 88 -13.72 0.50 7.27
CA LYS A 88 -14.30 -0.78 6.83
C LYS A 88 -13.21 -1.70 6.26
N ALA A 89 -12.31 -1.18 5.43
CA ALA A 89 -11.20 -1.92 4.85
C ALA A 89 -10.26 -2.43 5.94
N ALA A 90 -9.86 -1.59 6.91
CA ALA A 90 -9.01 -1.97 8.03
C ALA A 90 -9.60 -3.16 8.81
N LYS A 91 -10.88 -3.11 9.19
CA LYS A 91 -11.56 -4.22 9.89
C LYS A 91 -11.66 -5.51 9.07
N LEU A 92 -11.76 -5.41 7.75
CA LEU A 92 -11.74 -6.58 6.87
C LEU A 92 -10.33 -7.16 6.74
N MET A 93 -9.33 -6.30 6.70
CA MET A 93 -7.91 -6.66 6.60
C MET A 93 -7.33 -7.20 7.92
N GLU A 94 -7.95 -6.92 9.06
CA GLU A 94 -7.62 -7.53 10.37
C GLU A 94 -7.93 -9.02 10.46
N LYS A 95 -8.77 -9.54 9.57
CA LYS A 95 -9.09 -10.96 9.51
C LYS A 95 -7.97 -11.73 8.81
N ASP A 96 -7.76 -12.98 9.20
CA ASP A 96 -6.78 -13.86 8.56
C ASP A 96 -7.03 -13.98 7.06
N ARG A 97 -8.30 -14.16 6.67
CA ARG A 97 -8.72 -14.27 5.28
C ARG A 97 -9.40 -12.99 4.81
N TRP A 98 -8.76 -12.33 3.85
CA TRP A 98 -9.26 -11.11 3.23
C TRP A 98 -10.35 -11.42 2.21
N ASP A 99 -11.47 -10.71 2.31
CA ASP A 99 -12.52 -10.74 1.29
C ASP A 99 -12.08 -9.87 0.11
N LYS A 100 -11.40 -10.50 -0.86
CA LYS A 100 -10.81 -9.80 -2.00
C LYS A 100 -11.84 -9.01 -2.80
N LEU A 101 -13.02 -9.59 -3.07
CA LEU A 101 -14.06 -8.93 -3.87
C LEU A 101 -14.58 -7.69 -3.16
N LEU A 102 -14.93 -7.82 -1.88
CA LEU A 102 -15.44 -6.70 -1.09
C LEU A 102 -14.38 -5.60 -0.90
N LEU A 103 -13.12 -5.97 -0.68
CA LEU A 103 -12.01 -5.03 -0.55
C LEU A 103 -11.73 -4.29 -1.86
N ASP A 104 -11.84 -4.98 -3.00
CA ASP A 104 -11.68 -4.36 -4.32
C ASP A 104 -12.80 -3.36 -4.63
N ASP A 105 -14.04 -3.71 -4.29
CA ASP A 105 -15.19 -2.79 -4.39
C ASP A 105 -14.99 -1.53 -3.53
N ILE A 106 -14.53 -1.70 -2.28
CA ILE A 106 -14.24 -0.57 -1.39
C ILE A 106 -13.12 0.28 -1.97
N ALA A 107 -12.03 -0.34 -2.43
CA ALA A 107 -10.89 0.35 -3.02
C ALA A 107 -11.29 1.20 -4.23
N LYS A 108 -12.13 0.65 -5.10
CA LYS A 108 -12.65 1.36 -6.28
C LYS A 108 -13.48 2.58 -5.88
N VAL A 109 -14.43 2.42 -4.94
CA VAL A 109 -15.25 3.54 -4.45
C VAL A 109 -14.39 4.62 -3.79
N MET A 110 -13.37 4.23 -3.02
CA MET A 110 -12.43 5.18 -2.41
C MET A 110 -11.63 5.95 -3.46
N THR A 111 -11.12 5.27 -4.48
CA THR A 111 -10.36 5.87 -5.58
C THR A 111 -11.22 6.84 -6.40
N ASP A 112 -12.45 6.45 -6.75
CA ASP A 112 -13.29 7.21 -7.67
C ASP A 112 -14.03 8.38 -6.99
N ALA A 113 -14.37 8.27 -5.70
CA ALA A 113 -15.31 9.18 -5.03
C ALA A 113 -14.72 9.94 -3.82
N SER A 114 -13.44 9.74 -3.47
CA SER A 114 -12.79 10.54 -2.43
C SER A 114 -12.42 11.93 -2.95
N ILE A 115 -12.62 12.96 -2.13
CA ILE A 115 -12.44 14.37 -2.51
C ILE A 115 -10.96 14.75 -2.70
N CYS A 116 -10.06 14.13 -1.93
CA CYS A 116 -8.64 14.47 -1.93
C CYS A 116 -7.74 13.25 -2.16
N GLY A 117 -6.48 13.51 -2.47
CA GLY A 117 -5.48 12.49 -2.76
C GLY A 117 -5.25 11.48 -1.63
N LEU A 118 -5.49 11.84 -0.36
CA LEU A 118 -5.37 10.89 0.76
C LEU A 118 -6.37 9.74 0.61
N GLY A 119 -7.65 10.06 0.41
CA GLY A 119 -8.68 9.04 0.25
C GLY A 119 -8.56 8.25 -1.05
N GLN A 120 -8.09 8.91 -2.11
CA GLN A 120 -7.85 8.27 -3.42
C GLN A 120 -6.67 7.29 -3.38
N ALA A 121 -5.62 7.61 -2.63
CA ALA A 121 -4.40 6.81 -2.56
C ALA A 121 -4.39 5.76 -1.44
N ALA A 122 -5.26 5.90 -0.43
CA ALA A 122 -5.35 4.96 0.69
C ALA A 122 -5.47 3.48 0.29
N PRO A 123 -6.17 3.11 -0.81
CA PRO A 123 -6.24 1.73 -1.26
C PRO A 123 -4.99 1.19 -1.96
N ASN A 124 -4.00 2.02 -2.32
CA ASN A 124 -2.86 1.60 -3.13
C ASN A 124 -2.06 0.43 -2.51
N PRO A 125 -1.70 0.45 -1.21
CA PRO A 125 -0.97 -0.67 -0.61
C PRO A 125 -1.76 -1.99 -0.68
N LEU A 126 -3.07 -1.94 -0.43
CA LEU A 126 -3.99 -3.08 -0.53
C LEU A 126 -4.01 -3.64 -1.96
N GLN A 127 -4.21 -2.77 -2.96
CA GLN A 127 -4.24 -3.14 -4.37
C GLN A 127 -2.90 -3.75 -4.83
N CYS A 128 -1.80 -3.19 -4.34
CA CYS A 128 -0.46 -3.72 -4.61
C CYS A 128 -0.24 -5.12 -4.01
N VAL A 129 -0.72 -5.39 -2.78
CA VAL A 129 -0.67 -6.74 -2.20
C VAL A 129 -1.44 -7.72 -3.06
N PHE A 130 -2.64 -7.37 -3.53
CA PHE A 130 -3.43 -8.21 -4.42
C PHE A 130 -2.73 -8.53 -5.75
N LYS A 131 -1.93 -7.60 -6.26
CA LYS A 131 -1.26 -7.72 -7.56
C LYS A 131 0.10 -8.40 -7.48
N TYR A 132 0.93 -8.03 -6.50
CA TYR A 132 2.35 -8.42 -6.45
C TYR A 132 2.69 -9.41 -5.33
N PHE A 133 1.82 -9.55 -4.32
CA PHE A 133 2.04 -10.45 -3.19
C PHE A 133 0.86 -11.44 -2.97
N PRO A 134 0.31 -12.08 -4.02
CA PRO A 134 -0.81 -13.00 -3.86
C PRO A 134 -0.50 -14.17 -2.92
N GLN A 135 0.76 -14.61 -2.86
CA GLN A 135 1.24 -15.66 -1.95
C GLN A 135 1.05 -15.33 -0.46
N GLU A 136 0.95 -14.05 -0.08
CA GLU A 136 0.67 -13.67 1.31
C GLU A 136 -0.82 -13.79 1.68
N LEU A 137 -1.71 -13.89 0.69
CA LEU A 137 -3.15 -14.03 0.90
C LEU A 137 -3.59 -15.48 1.06
N GLU A 138 -2.74 -16.43 0.64
CA GLU A 138 -2.97 -17.87 0.75
C GLU A 138 -2.50 -18.44 2.09
N LYS A 139 -1.71 -17.67 2.84
CA LYS A 139 -1.30 -17.95 4.22
C LYS A 139 -2.35 -17.45 5.21
#